data_AF-A0A844KQE0-F1
#
_entry.id   AF-A0A844KQE0-F1
#
_cell.length_a   1.000
_cell.length_b   1.000
_cell.length_c   1.000
_cell.angle_alpha   90.00
_cell.angle_beta   90.00
_cell.angle_gamma   90.00
#
_symmetry.space_group_name_H-M   'P 1'
#
loop_
_entity.id
_entity.type
_entity.pdbx_description
1 polymer ?
#
loop_
_entity_poly.entity_id
_entity_poly.type
_entity_poly.pdbx_seq_one_letter_code
_entity_poly.pdbx_strand_id
1 'polypeptide(L)'
;MDVGNATIIAAAIAAAVSLGSSVFAWCAANKSNKAAAQSNEVTNRTNREIAVFEQDEENKRNESQIDANIVWSARVEWIQNVRRATADLLTAINNYIYSDENDVDLVKMNLMSVREKSNLLILYFGPDKVENDKVDLLNKGDNISKNQHIVKLIEDIYIGCCSYFINIKTMKTCNDLDSLCKSCRKSGSEYENCNIYNEHYSNQQQENECSSFINGNLAKCQCVAEQNNKLFSDVDMLTNAMRIYLKIEWNRTKERKDN
;
A
#
# COMPACT_ATOMS: atom_id res chain seq x y z
N MET A 1 17.15 6.62 -117.81
CA MET A 1 18.10 6.66 -116.68
C MET A 1 17.36 7.41 -115.56
N ASP A 2 17.01 6.88 -114.39
CA ASP A 2 17.44 5.64 -113.70
C ASP A 2 16.50 5.37 -112.49
N VAL A 3 15.37 4.68 -112.70
CA VAL A 3 14.37 4.39 -111.64
C VAL A 3 14.85 3.28 -110.69
N GLY A 4 15.80 2.45 -111.13
CA GLY A 4 16.42 1.39 -110.33
C GLY A 4 17.35 1.94 -109.25
N ASN A 5 18.17 2.94 -109.56
CA ASN A 5 19.07 3.55 -108.58
C ASN A 5 18.32 4.34 -107.49
N ALA A 6 17.23 5.05 -107.83
CA ALA A 6 16.44 5.77 -106.83
C ALA A 6 15.80 4.84 -105.79
N THR A 7 15.36 3.65 -106.22
CA THR A 7 14.71 2.65 -105.35
C THR A 7 15.73 1.96 -104.43
N ILE A 8 16.93 1.67 -104.94
CA ILE A 8 18.03 1.10 -104.14
C ILE A 8 18.55 2.11 -103.11
N ILE A 9 18.68 3.38 -103.49
CA ILE A 9 19.09 4.45 -102.57
C ILE A 9 18.01 4.69 -101.50
N ALA A 10 16.72 4.71 -101.87
CA ALA A 10 15.63 4.84 -100.92
C ALA A 10 15.56 3.66 -99.92
N ALA A 11 15.77 2.43 -100.39
CA ALA A 11 15.84 1.24 -99.54
C ALA A 11 17.06 1.27 -98.60
N ALA A 12 18.22 1.74 -99.08
CA ALA A 12 19.42 1.90 -98.26
C ALA A 12 19.24 2.98 -97.18
N ILE A 13 18.60 4.11 -97.51
CA ILE A 13 18.28 5.17 -96.55
C ILE A 13 17.25 4.67 -95.52
N ALA A 14 16.21 3.97 -95.94
CA ALA A 14 15.21 3.39 -95.04
C ALA A 14 15.82 2.34 -94.09
N ALA A 15 16.75 1.51 -94.57
CA ALA A 15 17.49 0.55 -93.76
C ALA A 15 18.46 1.23 -92.77
N ALA A 16 19.13 2.31 -93.18
CA ALA A 16 20.00 3.08 -92.30
C ALA A 16 19.20 3.81 -91.20
N VAL A 17 18.02 4.36 -91.53
CA VAL A 17 17.12 5.01 -90.57
C VAL A 17 16.50 3.99 -89.62
N SER A 18 16.11 2.79 -90.10
CA SER A 18 15.58 1.73 -89.24
C SER A 18 16.62 1.18 -88.27
N LEU A 19 17.87 0.98 -88.71
CA LEU A 19 19.00 0.59 -87.85
C LEU A 19 19.39 1.70 -86.86
N GLY A 20 19.37 2.97 -87.28
CA GLY A 20 19.60 4.08 -86.35
C GLY A 20 18.53 4.15 -85.26
N SER A 21 17.25 4.05 -85.66
CA SER A 21 16.12 4.10 -84.72
C SER A 21 16.10 2.95 -83.70
N SER A 22 16.55 1.75 -84.09
CA SER A 22 16.62 0.60 -83.19
C SER A 22 17.75 0.73 -82.15
N VAL A 23 18.89 1.34 -82.53
CA VAL A 23 19.98 1.67 -81.59
C VAL A 23 19.53 2.73 -80.59
N PHE A 24 18.84 3.79 -81.04
CA PHE A 24 18.29 4.80 -80.12
C PHE A 24 17.24 4.22 -79.18
N ALA A 25 16.34 3.37 -79.68
CA ALA A 25 15.34 2.67 -78.86
C ALA A 25 16.00 1.75 -77.83
N TRP A 26 17.06 1.02 -78.22
CA TRP A 26 17.81 0.15 -77.32
C TRP A 26 18.59 0.94 -76.25
N CYS A 27 19.25 2.04 -76.63
CA CYS A 27 19.93 2.93 -75.67
C CYS A 27 18.95 3.58 -74.69
N ALA A 28 17.79 4.03 -75.17
CA ALA A 28 16.73 4.59 -74.33
C ALA A 28 16.15 3.53 -73.39
N ALA A 29 15.87 2.32 -73.88
CA ALA A 29 15.38 1.19 -73.08
C ALA A 29 16.41 0.77 -72.01
N ASN A 30 17.71 0.74 -72.34
CA ASN A 30 18.76 0.40 -71.38
C ASN A 30 18.89 1.47 -70.27
N LYS A 31 18.84 2.76 -70.63
CA LYS A 31 18.85 3.86 -69.64
C LYS A 31 17.59 3.84 -68.77
N SER A 32 16.43 3.57 -69.35
CA SER A 32 15.16 3.40 -68.64
C SER A 32 15.19 2.20 -67.69
N ASN A 33 15.72 1.06 -68.12
CA ASN A 33 15.83 -0.14 -67.28
C ASN A 33 16.80 0.07 -66.12
N LYS A 34 17.92 0.79 -66.33
CA LYS A 34 18.83 1.18 -65.24
C LYS A 34 18.17 2.13 -64.25
N ALA A 35 17.42 3.13 -64.73
CA ALA A 35 16.68 4.04 -63.87
C ALA A 35 15.57 3.32 -63.08
N ALA A 36 14.85 2.39 -63.71
CA ALA A 36 13.85 1.56 -63.05
C ALA A 36 14.47 0.62 -62.00
N ALA A 37 15.63 0.02 -62.29
CA ALA A 37 16.36 -0.80 -61.32
C ALA A 37 16.81 0.00 -60.10
N GLN A 38 17.38 1.19 -60.31
CA GLN A 38 17.77 2.10 -59.22
C GLN A 38 16.56 2.58 -58.42
N SER A 39 15.46 2.93 -59.09
CA SER A 39 14.21 3.33 -58.42
C SER A 39 13.64 2.19 -57.57
N ASN A 40 13.66 0.96 -58.07
CA ASN A 40 13.21 -0.22 -57.33
C ASN A 40 14.11 -0.52 -56.13
N GLU A 41 15.43 -0.33 -56.25
CA GLU A 41 16.37 -0.50 -55.15
C GLU A 41 16.14 0.55 -54.05
N VAL A 42 15.98 1.82 -54.41
CA VAL A 42 15.67 2.90 -53.47
C VAL A 42 14.32 2.67 -52.80
N THR A 43 13.31 2.26 -53.56
CA THR A 43 11.97 1.95 -53.02
C THR A 43 12.04 0.77 -52.04
N ASN A 44 12.73 -0.32 -52.40
CA ASN A 44 12.90 -1.47 -51.51
C ASN A 44 13.68 -1.12 -50.24
N ARG A 45 14.72 -0.29 -50.35
CA ARG A 45 15.46 0.21 -49.20
C ARG A 45 14.58 1.05 -48.28
N THR A 46 13.82 1.99 -48.85
CA THR A 46 12.90 2.86 -48.11
C THR A 46 11.83 2.03 -47.40
N ASN A 47 11.24 1.04 -48.09
CA ASN A 47 10.24 0.15 -47.50
C ASN A 47 10.81 -0.70 -46.34
N ARG A 48 12.08 -1.13 -46.44
CA ARG A 48 12.76 -1.82 -45.33
C ARG A 48 13.01 -0.89 -44.15
N GLU A 49 13.46 0.34 -44.41
CA GLU A 49 13.70 1.33 -43.35
C GLU A 49 12.39 1.72 -42.63
N ILE A 50 11.28 1.86 -43.36
CA ILE A 50 9.93 2.08 -42.79
C ILE A 50 9.51 0.88 -41.94
N ALA A 51 9.65 -0.35 -42.43
CA ALA A 51 9.28 -1.55 -41.67
C ALA A 51 10.08 -1.70 -40.37
N VAL A 52 11.39 -1.40 -40.40
CA VAL A 52 12.25 -1.39 -39.20
C VAL A 52 11.79 -0.29 -38.23
N PHE A 53 11.50 0.91 -38.72
CA PHE A 53 11.03 2.01 -37.88
C PHE A 53 9.67 1.70 -37.23
N GLU A 54 8.71 1.16 -37.99
CA GLU A 54 7.41 0.73 -37.48
C GLU A 54 7.56 -0.35 -36.40
N GLN A 55 8.45 -1.33 -36.64
CA GLN A 55 8.75 -2.38 -35.68
C GLN A 55 9.42 -1.83 -34.40
N ASP A 56 10.35 -0.88 -34.53
CA ASP A 56 10.99 -0.23 -33.37
C ASP A 56 9.99 0.58 -32.53
N GLU A 57 9.05 1.29 -33.17
CA GLU A 57 7.96 1.96 -32.45
C GLU A 57 7.02 0.98 -31.75
N GLU A 58 6.68 -0.13 -32.42
CA GLU A 58 5.86 -1.19 -31.82
C GLU A 58 6.54 -1.84 -30.63
N ASN A 59 7.84 -2.14 -30.73
CA ASN A 59 8.64 -2.65 -29.63
C ASN A 59 8.63 -1.69 -28.43
N LYS A 60 8.87 -0.39 -28.65
CA LYS A 60 8.81 0.64 -27.58
C LYS A 60 7.43 0.72 -26.93
N ARG A 61 6.36 0.64 -27.73
CA ARG A 61 4.97 0.61 -27.20
C ARG A 61 4.72 -0.64 -26.36
N ASN A 62 5.24 -1.78 -26.77
CA ASN A 62 5.11 -3.04 -26.05
C ASN A 62 5.90 -3.04 -24.74
N GLU A 63 7.15 -2.56 -24.75
CA GLU A 63 7.97 -2.39 -23.55
C GLU A 63 7.28 -1.46 -22.53
N SER A 64 6.80 -0.30 -22.97
CA SER A 64 6.07 0.63 -22.10
C SER A 64 4.81 0.00 -21.50
N GLN A 65 4.08 -0.82 -22.27
CA GLN A 65 2.91 -1.54 -21.75
C GLN A 65 3.30 -2.63 -20.75
N ILE A 66 4.38 -3.36 -21.00
CA ILE A 66 4.91 -4.38 -20.10
C ILE A 66 5.32 -3.74 -18.77
N ASP A 67 6.10 -2.65 -18.80
CA ASP A 67 6.52 -1.92 -17.61
C ASP A 67 5.34 -1.39 -16.81
N ALA A 68 4.36 -0.75 -17.48
CA ALA A 68 3.15 -0.28 -16.82
C ALA A 68 2.36 -1.43 -16.17
N ASN A 69 2.28 -2.59 -16.83
CA ASN A 69 1.59 -3.76 -16.30
C ASN A 69 2.33 -4.40 -15.11
N ILE A 70 3.67 -4.42 -15.12
CA ILE A 70 4.50 -4.87 -14.01
C ILE A 70 4.29 -3.96 -12.79
N VAL A 71 4.37 -2.64 -12.98
CA VAL A 71 4.18 -1.66 -11.90
C VAL A 71 2.78 -1.77 -11.30
N TRP A 72 1.76 -1.87 -12.16
CA TRP A 72 0.37 -2.05 -11.73
C TRP A 72 0.18 -3.33 -10.92
N SER A 73 0.72 -4.45 -11.40
CA SER A 73 0.60 -5.75 -10.73
C SER A 73 1.27 -5.74 -9.37
N ALA A 74 2.49 -5.20 -9.28
CA ALA A 74 3.21 -5.05 -8.02
C ALA A 74 2.44 -4.17 -7.02
N ARG A 75 1.81 -3.09 -7.49
CA ARG A 75 1.00 -2.21 -6.64
C ARG A 75 -0.26 -2.91 -6.13
N VAL A 76 -0.96 -3.66 -6.99
CA VAL A 76 -2.13 -4.46 -6.58
C VAL A 76 -1.73 -5.51 -5.55
N GLU A 77 -0.65 -6.24 -5.78
CA GLU A 77 -0.13 -7.24 -4.84
C GLU A 77 0.20 -6.61 -3.49
N TRP A 78 0.93 -5.49 -3.50
CA TRP A 78 1.24 -4.73 -2.29
C TRP A 78 -0.03 -4.35 -1.52
N ILE A 79 -1.06 -3.80 -2.19
CA ILE A 79 -2.35 -3.46 -1.56
C ILE A 79 -3.00 -4.69 -0.91
N GLN A 80 -3.00 -5.84 -1.59
CA GLN A 80 -3.60 -7.06 -1.06
C GLN A 80 -2.85 -7.59 0.16
N ASN A 81 -1.52 -7.52 0.13
CA ASN A 81 -0.67 -7.95 1.25
C ASN A 81 -0.85 -7.04 2.47
N VAL A 82 -0.94 -5.72 2.28
CA VAL A 82 -1.25 -4.78 3.37
C VAL A 82 -2.64 -5.03 3.95
N ARG A 83 -3.66 -5.28 3.11
CA ARG A 83 -5.02 -5.66 3.58
C ARG A 83 -4.99 -6.90 4.46
N ARG A 84 -4.27 -7.94 4.02
CA ARG A 84 -4.13 -9.19 4.77
C ARG A 84 -3.41 -8.96 6.10
N ALA A 85 -2.26 -8.29 6.08
CA ALA A 85 -1.50 -7.97 7.29
C ALA A 85 -2.31 -7.12 8.29
N THR A 86 -3.13 -6.20 7.80
CA THR A 86 -4.06 -5.43 8.64
C THR A 86 -5.10 -6.35 9.30
N ALA A 87 -5.75 -7.21 8.52
CA ALA A 87 -6.74 -8.15 9.04
C ALA A 87 -6.15 -9.14 10.06
N ASP A 88 -4.93 -9.63 9.79
CA ASP A 88 -4.20 -10.53 10.70
C ASP A 88 -3.87 -9.83 12.03
N LEU A 89 -3.43 -8.57 11.99
CA LEU A 89 -3.19 -7.77 13.19
C LEU A 89 -4.48 -7.55 13.99
N LEU A 90 -5.56 -7.11 13.34
CA LEU A 90 -6.86 -6.89 14.01
C LEU A 90 -7.38 -8.19 14.65
N THR A 91 -7.20 -9.33 13.98
CA THR A 91 -7.55 -10.64 14.51
C THR A 91 -6.70 -11.02 15.72
N ALA A 92 -5.38 -10.79 15.65
CA ALA A 92 -4.47 -11.06 16.76
C ALA A 92 -4.83 -10.21 18.00
N ILE A 93 -5.14 -8.92 17.80
CA ILE A 93 -5.59 -8.02 18.86
C ILE A 93 -6.88 -8.54 19.49
N ASN A 94 -7.85 -8.94 18.66
CA ASN A 94 -9.11 -9.49 19.14
C ASN A 94 -8.89 -10.77 19.97
N ASN A 95 -8.10 -11.71 19.45
CA ASN A 95 -7.77 -12.95 20.16
C ASN A 95 -7.05 -12.69 21.49
N TYR A 96 -6.21 -11.66 21.57
CA TYR A 96 -5.56 -11.24 22.80
C TYR A 96 -6.56 -10.64 23.81
N ILE A 97 -7.38 -9.68 23.38
CA ILE A 97 -8.34 -8.98 24.24
C ILE A 97 -9.36 -9.96 24.86
N TYR A 98 -9.76 -10.98 24.09
CA TYR A 98 -10.72 -11.99 24.51
C TYR A 98 -10.06 -13.29 25.03
N SER A 99 -8.74 -13.30 25.27
CA SER A 99 -8.09 -14.41 25.97
C SER A 99 -8.70 -14.61 27.36
N ASP A 100 -8.77 -15.87 27.81
CA ASP A 100 -9.01 -16.16 29.23
C ASP A 100 -7.86 -15.57 30.06
N GLU A 101 -8.17 -14.62 30.93
CA GLU A 101 -7.20 -13.92 31.77
C GLU A 101 -6.48 -14.83 32.77
N ASN A 102 -7.03 -16.03 33.04
CA ASN A 102 -6.45 -17.03 33.93
C ASN A 102 -5.47 -17.96 33.21
N ASP A 103 -5.54 -18.03 31.88
CA ASP A 103 -4.60 -18.78 31.04
C ASP A 103 -3.41 -17.88 30.67
N VAL A 104 -2.43 -17.83 31.57
CA VAL A 104 -1.24 -16.97 31.44
C VAL A 104 -0.44 -17.29 30.17
N ASP A 105 -0.37 -18.56 29.78
CA ASP A 105 0.38 -18.98 28.60
C ASP A 105 -0.34 -18.55 27.31
N LEU A 106 -1.67 -18.68 27.26
CA LEU A 106 -2.49 -18.18 26.14
C LEU A 106 -2.40 -16.66 26.01
N VAL A 107 -2.52 -15.92 27.12
CA VAL A 107 -2.39 -14.45 27.13
C VAL A 107 -1.02 -14.03 26.58
N LYS A 108 0.06 -14.68 27.04
CA LYS A 108 1.42 -14.40 26.59
C LYS A 108 1.60 -14.73 25.10
N MET A 109 1.13 -15.88 24.65
CA MET A 109 1.19 -16.31 23.25
C MET A 109 0.44 -15.33 22.35
N ASN A 110 -0.78 -14.93 22.72
CA ASN A 110 -1.57 -13.99 21.94
C ASN A 110 -0.94 -12.59 21.90
N LEU A 111 -0.33 -12.11 23.00
CA LEU A 111 0.42 -10.85 22.99
C LEU A 111 1.64 -10.91 22.06
N MET A 112 2.36 -12.04 22.04
CA MET A 112 3.46 -12.25 21.10
C MET A 112 2.98 -12.23 19.65
N SER A 113 1.80 -12.80 19.39
CA SER A 113 1.16 -12.74 18.07
C SER A 113 0.84 -11.30 17.66
N VAL A 114 0.26 -10.48 18.57
CA VAL A 114 0.02 -9.05 18.32
C VAL A 114 1.32 -8.35 17.95
N ARG A 115 2.42 -8.59 18.68
CA ARG A 115 3.73 -8.00 18.39
C ARG A 115 4.24 -8.38 17.00
N GLU A 116 4.18 -9.66 16.66
CA GLU A 116 4.62 -10.18 15.35
C GLU A 116 3.83 -9.51 14.22
N LYS A 117 2.50 -9.49 14.31
CA LYS A 117 1.65 -8.91 13.27
C LYS A 117 1.77 -7.39 13.19
N SER A 118 2.01 -6.72 14.32
CA SER A 118 2.29 -5.27 14.35
C SER A 118 3.55 -4.95 13.55
N ASN A 119 4.64 -5.65 13.85
CA ASN A 119 5.91 -5.48 13.14
C ASN A 119 5.77 -5.77 11.64
N LEU A 120 5.06 -6.84 11.28
CA LEU A 120 4.85 -7.19 9.87
C LEU A 120 4.08 -6.10 9.12
N LEU A 121 3.04 -5.53 9.72
CA LEU A 121 2.28 -4.44 9.10
C LEU A 121 3.15 -3.18 8.95
N ILE A 122 3.94 -2.84 9.96
CA ILE A 122 4.86 -1.69 9.94
C ILE A 122 5.84 -1.78 8.75
N LEU A 123 6.33 -2.97 8.40
CA LEU A 123 7.28 -3.15 7.29
C LEU A 123 6.75 -2.70 5.92
N TYR A 124 5.43 -2.57 5.76
CA TYR A 124 4.84 -2.06 4.51
C TYR A 124 4.89 -0.54 4.39
N PHE A 125 5.16 0.19 5.48
CA PHE A 125 5.16 1.64 5.53
C PHE A 125 6.58 2.19 5.58
N GLY A 126 7.07 2.68 4.44
CA GLY A 126 8.31 3.43 4.37
C GLY A 126 8.15 4.85 4.95
N PRO A 127 9.27 5.56 5.20
CA PRO A 127 9.23 6.94 5.67
C PRO A 127 8.47 7.85 4.70
N ASP A 128 7.79 8.85 5.25
CA ASP A 128 7.10 9.84 4.44
C ASP A 128 8.10 10.75 3.71
N LYS A 129 7.76 11.14 2.47
CA LYS A 129 8.59 12.09 1.69
C LYS A 129 8.52 13.52 2.24
N VAL A 130 7.41 13.85 2.90
CA VAL A 130 7.13 15.16 3.51
C VAL A 130 6.66 14.87 4.92
N GLU A 131 7.36 15.44 5.90
CA GLU A 131 6.98 15.31 7.31
C GLU A 131 5.99 16.43 7.68
N ASN A 132 4.94 16.06 8.39
CA ASN A 132 3.94 16.98 8.92
C ASN A 132 3.42 16.41 10.24
N ASP A 133 3.55 17.16 11.33
CA ASP A 133 3.14 16.72 12.67
C ASP A 133 1.61 16.70 12.87
N LYS A 134 0.84 17.30 11.96
CA LYS A 134 -0.62 17.40 12.03
C LYS A 134 -1.25 16.73 10.83
N VAL A 135 -1.36 15.41 10.92
CA VAL A 135 -1.95 14.56 9.89
C VAL A 135 -3.29 13.99 10.34
N ASP A 136 -4.31 14.23 9.54
CA ASP A 136 -5.59 13.54 9.66
C ASP A 136 -5.53 12.21 8.92
N LEU A 137 -5.42 11.10 9.66
CA LEU A 137 -5.41 9.76 9.10
C LEU A 137 -6.69 9.42 8.32
N LEU A 138 -7.82 10.07 8.66
CA LEU A 138 -9.13 9.86 8.04
C LEU A 138 -9.37 10.77 6.83
N ASN A 139 -8.41 11.60 6.46
CA ASN A 139 -8.48 12.39 5.23
C ASN A 139 -8.67 11.47 4.02
N LYS A 140 -9.67 11.75 3.18
CA LYS A 140 -10.03 10.89 2.03
C LYS A 140 -9.38 11.32 0.70
N GLY A 141 -8.64 12.42 0.68
CA GLY A 141 -8.06 13.02 -0.52
C GLY A 141 -6.73 12.38 -0.93
N ASP A 142 -5.82 12.19 0.03
CA ASP A 142 -4.49 11.65 -0.22
C ASP A 142 -3.91 10.91 0.99
N ASN A 143 -2.72 10.34 0.78
CA ASN A 143 -1.93 9.61 1.77
C ASN A 143 -0.63 10.32 2.15
N ILE A 144 -0.51 11.62 1.86
CA ILE A 144 0.70 12.39 2.15
C ILE A 144 0.90 12.45 3.68
N SER A 145 2.12 12.15 4.13
CA SER A 145 2.53 12.21 5.54
C SER A 145 1.83 11.19 6.47
N LYS A 146 1.11 10.20 5.94
CA LYS A 146 0.35 9.24 6.76
C LYS A 146 1.17 8.05 7.26
N ASN A 147 2.27 7.68 6.60
CA ASN A 147 2.94 6.42 6.89
C ASN A 147 3.47 6.38 8.32
N GLN A 148 4.23 7.39 8.73
CA GLN A 148 4.78 7.47 10.08
C GLN A 148 3.67 7.53 11.15
N HIS A 149 2.56 8.18 10.85
CA HIS A 149 1.41 8.28 11.76
C HIS A 149 0.66 6.95 11.90
N ILE A 150 0.56 6.17 10.82
CA ILE A 150 0.02 4.79 10.88
C ILE A 150 0.95 3.90 11.70
N VAL A 151 2.27 4.00 11.49
CA VAL A 151 3.26 3.23 12.28
C VAL A 151 3.12 3.56 13.77
N LYS A 152 3.09 4.84 14.12
CA LYS A 152 2.89 5.28 15.51
C LYS A 152 1.58 4.76 16.10
N LEU A 153 0.48 4.80 15.34
CA LEU A 153 -0.80 4.25 15.79
C LEU A 153 -0.72 2.74 16.07
N ILE A 154 -0.03 1.98 15.21
CA ILE A 154 0.19 0.53 15.42
C ILE A 154 1.00 0.29 16.70
N GLU A 155 2.02 1.10 16.96
CA GLU A 155 2.83 1.02 18.18
C GLU A 155 2.02 1.37 19.44
N ASP A 156 1.22 2.44 19.39
CA ASP A 156 0.35 2.85 20.48
C ASP A 156 -0.68 1.76 20.81
N ILE A 157 -1.24 1.09 19.80
CA ILE A 157 -2.13 -0.07 19.97
C ILE A 157 -1.39 -1.21 20.68
N TYR A 158 -0.17 -1.54 20.24
CA TYR A 158 0.62 -2.60 20.88
C TYR A 158 0.92 -2.28 22.36
N ILE A 159 1.27 -1.03 22.68
CA ILE A 159 1.48 -0.57 24.06
C ILE A 159 0.18 -0.68 24.88
N GLY A 160 -0.95 -0.30 24.29
CA GLY A 160 -2.26 -0.47 24.87
C GLY A 160 -2.57 -1.94 25.18
N CYS A 161 -2.26 -2.85 24.24
CA CYS A 161 -2.36 -4.29 24.48
C CYS A 161 -1.48 -4.72 25.66
N CYS A 162 -0.22 -4.32 25.74
CA CYS A 162 0.67 -4.66 26.87
C CYS A 162 0.09 -4.28 28.24
N SER A 163 -0.71 -3.20 28.31
CA SER A 163 -1.31 -2.70 29.55
C SER A 163 -2.71 -3.26 29.82
N TYR A 164 -3.38 -3.84 28.82
CA TYR A 164 -4.81 -4.17 28.85
C TYR A 164 -5.21 -5.04 30.05
N PHE A 165 -4.61 -6.23 30.21
CA PHE A 165 -4.96 -7.13 31.32
C PHE A 165 -4.54 -6.61 32.69
N ILE A 166 -3.49 -5.78 32.77
CA ILE A 166 -3.09 -5.11 34.02
C ILE A 166 -4.16 -4.11 34.43
N ASN A 167 -4.66 -3.34 33.46
CA ASN A 167 -5.75 -2.39 33.66
C ASN A 167 -7.06 -3.10 34.02
N ILE A 168 -7.39 -4.23 33.39
CA ILE A 168 -8.55 -5.06 33.76
C ILE A 168 -8.48 -5.51 35.22
N LYS A 169 -7.33 -6.04 35.66
CA LYS A 169 -7.12 -6.43 37.07
C LYS A 169 -7.26 -5.24 38.02
N THR A 170 -6.69 -4.09 37.65
CA THR A 170 -6.81 -2.86 38.43
C THR A 170 -8.26 -2.38 38.53
N MET A 171 -9.02 -2.44 37.43
CA MET A 171 -10.44 -2.08 37.41
C MET A 171 -11.29 -3.01 38.26
N LYS A 172 -10.98 -4.31 38.33
CA LYS A 172 -11.66 -5.22 39.27
C LYS A 172 -11.42 -4.80 40.72
N THR A 173 -10.16 -4.54 41.09
CA THR A 173 -9.84 -4.00 42.42
C THR A 173 -10.57 -2.68 42.69
N CYS A 174 -10.71 -1.82 41.69
CA CYS A 174 -11.46 -0.57 41.78
C CYS A 174 -12.96 -0.78 42.08
N ASN A 175 -13.60 -1.74 41.43
CA ASN A 175 -15.00 -2.08 41.68
C ASN A 175 -15.20 -2.67 43.08
N ASP A 176 -14.19 -3.34 43.60
CA ASP A 176 -14.22 -3.99 44.90
C ASP A 176 -13.82 -3.06 46.06
N LEU A 177 -13.43 -1.79 45.83
CA LEU A 177 -12.94 -0.88 46.87
C LEU A 177 -13.93 -0.70 48.03
N ASP A 178 -15.22 -0.54 47.72
CA ASP A 178 -16.29 -0.43 48.72
C ASP A 178 -16.46 -1.74 49.51
N SER A 179 -16.36 -2.89 48.83
CA SER A 179 -16.40 -4.21 49.47
C SER A 179 -15.19 -4.45 50.37
N LEU A 180 -13.98 -4.08 49.91
CA LEU A 180 -12.73 -4.12 50.68
C LEU A 180 -12.82 -3.30 51.96
N CYS A 181 -13.39 -2.09 51.88
CA CYS A 181 -13.64 -1.29 53.07
C CYS A 181 -14.66 -1.96 54.02
N LYS A 182 -15.76 -2.50 53.49
CA LYS A 182 -16.81 -3.16 54.29
C LYS A 182 -16.33 -4.47 54.93
N SER A 183 -15.45 -5.22 54.28
CA SER A 183 -14.87 -6.44 54.82
C SER A 183 -13.91 -6.14 55.97
N CYS A 184 -13.09 -5.08 55.85
CA CYS A 184 -12.21 -4.64 56.94
C CYS A 184 -12.96 -4.27 58.24
N ARG A 185 -14.27 -3.97 58.15
CA ARG A 185 -15.12 -3.68 59.31
C ARG A 185 -15.62 -4.95 60.04
N LYS A 186 -15.57 -6.14 59.42
CA LYS A 186 -16.33 -7.32 59.88
C LYS A 186 -15.52 -8.50 60.47
N SER A 187 -14.21 -8.62 60.24
CA SER A 187 -13.51 -9.89 60.49
C SER A 187 -12.32 -9.78 61.45
N GLY A 188 -12.53 -10.04 62.75
CA GLY A 188 -11.56 -10.11 63.88
C GLY A 188 -10.18 -10.74 63.61
N SER A 189 -10.05 -11.53 62.56
CA SER A 189 -8.90 -12.39 62.24
C SER A 189 -8.22 -12.07 60.91
N GLU A 190 -8.72 -11.11 60.11
CA GLU A 190 -8.02 -10.57 58.92
C GLU A 190 -7.20 -9.30 59.26
N TYR A 191 -7.05 -9.03 60.56
CA TYR A 191 -6.61 -7.77 61.17
C TYR A 191 -5.17 -7.37 60.86
N GLU A 192 -4.28 -8.30 60.51
CA GLU A 192 -2.86 -7.97 60.33
C GLU A 192 -2.55 -7.20 59.04
N ASN A 193 -3.48 -7.12 58.07
CA ASN A 193 -3.18 -6.60 56.73
C ASN A 193 -4.12 -5.49 56.20
N CYS A 194 -5.13 -5.02 56.94
CA CYS A 194 -6.00 -3.93 56.45
C CYS A 194 -5.51 -2.55 56.89
N ASN A 195 -4.70 -1.89 56.05
CA ASN A 195 -4.15 -0.55 56.28
C ASN A 195 -5.19 0.59 56.37
N ILE A 196 -6.48 0.31 56.14
CA ILE A 196 -7.58 1.28 56.14
C ILE A 196 -8.29 1.29 57.50
N TYR A 197 -8.16 0.23 58.29
CA TYR A 197 -8.87 0.06 59.57
C TYR A 197 -7.98 0.35 60.78
N ASN A 198 -8.51 1.12 61.73
CA ASN A 198 -7.84 1.41 62.99
C ASN A 198 -8.80 1.14 64.16
N GLU A 199 -8.43 0.20 65.03
CA GLU A 199 -9.26 -0.21 66.17
C GLU A 199 -9.52 0.91 67.19
N HIS A 200 -8.71 1.96 67.19
CA HIS A 200 -8.88 3.13 68.06
C HIS A 200 -9.80 4.19 67.47
N TYR A 201 -10.26 4.02 66.22
CA TYR A 201 -11.15 4.99 65.57
C TYR A 201 -12.61 4.72 65.92
N SER A 202 -13.36 5.80 66.14
CA SER A 202 -14.82 5.72 66.17
C SER A 202 -15.36 5.29 64.80
N ASN A 203 -16.61 4.80 64.77
CA ASN A 203 -17.28 4.43 63.52
C ASN A 203 -17.25 5.55 62.47
N GLN A 204 -17.38 6.82 62.89
CA GLN A 204 -17.37 7.95 61.97
C GLN A 204 -15.96 8.24 61.42
N GLN A 205 -14.92 8.08 62.25
CA GLN A 205 -13.53 8.20 61.79
C GLN A 205 -13.18 7.07 60.81
N GLN A 206 -13.64 5.85 61.08
CA GLN A 206 -13.44 4.71 60.20
C GLN A 206 -14.12 4.89 58.84
N GLU A 207 -15.32 5.47 58.81
CA GLU A 207 -16.04 5.80 57.57
C GLU A 207 -15.32 6.91 56.76
N ASN A 208 -14.73 7.89 57.44
CA ASN A 208 -13.95 8.94 56.80
C ASN A 208 -12.66 8.39 56.15
N GLU A 209 -11.94 7.48 56.82
CA GLU A 209 -10.75 6.81 56.23
C GLU A 209 -11.11 5.99 55.01
N CYS A 210 -12.20 5.22 55.10
CA CYS A 210 -12.73 4.47 53.98
C CYS A 210 -13.08 5.37 52.77
N SER A 211 -13.79 6.47 53.03
CA SER A 211 -14.14 7.44 52.00
C SER A 211 -12.90 8.09 51.38
N SER A 212 -11.89 8.41 52.21
CA SER A 212 -10.61 8.95 51.76
C SER A 212 -9.86 7.94 50.88
N PHE A 213 -9.82 6.67 51.27
CA PHE A 213 -9.21 5.59 50.49
C PHE A 213 -9.90 5.39 49.13
N ILE A 214 -11.23 5.36 49.11
CA ILE A 214 -12.01 5.22 47.86
C ILE A 214 -11.73 6.43 46.95
N ASN A 215 -11.84 7.65 47.48
CA ASN A 215 -11.62 8.88 46.72
C ASN A 215 -10.17 8.99 46.20
N GLY A 216 -9.19 8.56 47.01
CA GLY A 216 -7.78 8.54 46.62
C GLY A 216 -7.48 7.56 45.48
N ASN A 217 -8.24 6.48 45.37
CA ASN A 217 -8.10 5.51 44.28
C ASN A 217 -8.95 5.84 43.04
N LEU A 218 -9.98 6.69 43.17
CA LEU A 218 -10.93 6.99 42.09
C LEU A 218 -10.24 7.51 40.82
N ALA A 219 -9.28 8.43 40.95
CA ALA A 219 -8.54 8.98 39.82
C ALA A 219 -7.72 7.91 39.08
N LYS A 220 -7.12 6.97 39.83
CA LYS A 220 -6.41 5.82 39.26
C LYS A 220 -7.36 4.90 38.50
N CYS A 221 -8.54 4.64 39.08
CA CYS A 221 -9.57 3.80 38.48
C CYS A 221 -10.11 4.38 37.16
N GLN A 222 -10.33 5.70 37.12
CA GLN A 222 -10.73 6.41 35.91
C GLN A 222 -9.62 6.35 34.84
N CYS A 223 -8.37 6.62 35.23
CA CYS A 223 -7.23 6.60 34.31
C CYS A 223 -7.05 5.23 33.61
N VAL A 224 -7.12 4.11 34.35
CA VAL A 224 -6.98 2.78 33.73
C VAL A 224 -8.16 2.42 32.82
N ALA A 225 -9.37 2.88 33.13
CA ALA A 225 -10.54 2.70 32.27
C ALA A 225 -10.41 3.50 30.98
N GLU A 226 -9.97 4.76 31.07
CA GLU A 226 -9.70 5.62 29.91
C GLU A 226 -8.61 5.03 29.00
N GLN A 227 -7.53 4.48 29.57
CA GLN A 227 -6.49 3.82 28.80
C GLN A 227 -7.00 2.60 28.01
N ASN A 228 -7.83 1.76 28.62
CA ASN A 228 -8.42 0.62 27.91
C ASN A 228 -9.42 1.07 26.84
N ASN A 229 -10.24 2.09 27.12
CA ASN A 229 -11.12 2.68 26.11
C ASN A 229 -10.33 3.29 24.94
N LYS A 230 -9.19 3.91 25.22
CA LYS A 230 -8.28 4.43 24.19
C LYS A 230 -7.78 3.31 23.28
N LEU A 231 -7.38 2.14 23.81
CA LEU A 231 -6.99 1.00 22.99
C LEU A 231 -8.09 0.64 21.97
N PHE A 232 -9.34 0.52 22.40
CA PHE A 232 -10.45 0.23 21.48
C PHE A 232 -10.65 1.33 20.44
N SER A 233 -10.55 2.59 20.85
CA SER A 233 -10.63 3.74 19.94
C SER A 233 -9.49 3.74 18.90
N ASP A 234 -8.27 3.40 19.31
CA ASP A 234 -7.11 3.34 18.42
C ASP A 234 -7.26 2.19 17.41
N VAL A 235 -7.79 1.04 17.83
CA VAL A 235 -8.09 -0.09 16.94
C VAL A 235 -9.14 0.28 15.88
N ASP A 236 -10.20 0.99 16.27
CA ASP A 236 -11.19 1.51 15.31
C ASP A 236 -10.58 2.56 14.37
N MET A 237 -9.75 3.46 14.91
CA MET A 237 -9.00 4.44 14.11
C MET A 237 -8.11 3.76 13.07
N LEU A 238 -7.36 2.72 13.45
CA LEU A 238 -6.50 1.96 12.53
C LEU A 238 -7.35 1.30 11.44
N THR A 239 -8.46 0.67 11.82
CA THR A 239 -9.37 0.02 10.87
C THR A 239 -9.88 1.01 9.82
N ASN A 240 -10.32 2.19 10.24
CA ASN A 240 -10.83 3.21 9.34
C ASN A 240 -9.72 3.88 8.51
N ALA A 241 -8.57 4.18 9.12
CA ALA A 241 -7.41 4.72 8.44
C ALA A 241 -6.94 3.78 7.32
N MET A 242 -6.81 2.49 7.61
CA MET A 242 -6.40 1.47 6.63
C MET A 242 -7.43 1.32 5.50
N ARG A 243 -8.73 1.33 5.82
CA ARG A 243 -9.80 1.30 4.81
C ARG A 243 -9.68 2.47 3.82
N ILE A 244 -9.42 3.67 4.33
CA ILE A 244 -9.29 4.89 3.53
C ILE A 244 -7.98 4.88 2.74
N TYR A 245 -6.86 4.63 3.43
CA TYR A 245 -5.53 4.61 2.85
C TYR A 245 -5.46 3.67 1.66
N LEU A 246 -5.93 2.43 1.82
CA LEU A 246 -5.91 1.41 0.77
C LEU A 246 -6.93 1.68 -0.33
N LYS A 247 -8.00 2.42 -0.06
CA LYS A 247 -8.94 2.85 -1.09
C LYS A 247 -8.35 3.93 -1.98
N ILE A 248 -7.60 4.88 -1.41
CA ILE A 248 -6.85 5.88 -2.15
C ILE A 248 -5.82 5.19 -3.05
N GLU A 249 -5.03 4.26 -2.50
CA GLU A 249 -4.05 3.53 -3.30
C GLU A 249 -4.68 2.69 -4.40
N TRP A 250 -5.79 2.03 -4.11
CA TRP A 250 -6.53 1.30 -5.13
C TRP A 250 -7.01 2.18 -6.28
N ASN A 251 -7.50 3.39 -5.97
CA ASN A 251 -7.96 4.32 -6.99
C ASN A 251 -6.78 4.87 -7.82
N ARG A 252 -5.63 5.18 -7.21
CA ARG A 252 -4.40 5.58 -7.92
C ARG A 252 -3.95 4.50 -8.91
N THR A 253 -3.94 3.26 -8.47
CA THR A 253 -3.61 2.08 -9.30
C THR A 253 -4.56 1.91 -10.47
N LYS A 254 -5.87 2.16 -10.27
CA LYS A 254 -6.87 2.11 -11.36
C LYS A 254 -6.70 3.22 -12.39
N GLU A 255 -6.39 4.42 -11.93
CA GLU A 255 -6.26 5.61 -12.77
C GLU A 255 -4.91 5.70 -13.50
N ARG A 256 -3.99 4.73 -13.28
CA ARG A 256 -2.61 4.75 -13.77
C ARG A 256 -1.91 6.09 -13.48
N LYS A 257 -2.22 6.69 -12.34
CA LYS A 257 -1.56 7.92 -11.91
C LYS A 257 -0.20 7.53 -11.32
N ASP A 258 0.87 8.06 -11.92
CA ASP A 258 2.20 7.96 -11.37
C ASP A 258 2.30 8.75 -10.05
N ASN A 259 3.19 8.30 -9.17
CA ASN A 259 3.43 8.85 -7.82
C ASN A 259 4.00 10.26 -7.81
#